data_AF-A0A7C7QGR9-F1
#
_entry.id   AF-A0A7C7QGR9-F1
#
_cell.length_a   1.000
_cell.length_b   1.000
_cell.length_c   1.000
_cell.angle_alpha   90.00
_cell.angle_beta   90.00
_cell.angle_gamma   90.00
#
_symmetry.space_group_name_H-M   'P 1'
#
loop_
_entity.id
_entity.type
_entity.pdbx_description
1 polymer ?
#
loop_
_entity_poly.entity_id
_entity_poly.type
_entity_poly.pdbx_seq_one_letter_code
_entity_poly.pdbx_strand_id
1 'polypeptide(L)' 'MSDVKKVVLAYSGGLDTSIILKWLEDTYGCEVVTFTADIGQGEE' A
#
# COMPACT_ATOMS: atom_id res chain seq x y z
N MET A 1 -19.39 -9.42 8.80
CA MET A 1 -18.11 -8.68 8.84
C MET A 1 -18.23 -7.52 7.88
N SER A 2 -17.79 -6.32 8.24
CA SER A 2 -17.87 -5.17 7.33
C SER A 2 -16.87 -5.40 6.19
N ASP A 3 -17.34 -5.38 4.94
CA ASP A 3 -16.45 -5.45 3.77
C ASP A 3 -15.47 -4.26 3.80
N VAL A 4 -14.18 -4.57 3.71
CA VAL A 4 -13.13 -3.55 3.64
C VAL A 4 -13.23 -2.86 2.29
N LYS A 5 -13.65 -1.59 2.28
CA LYS A 5 -13.84 -0.84 1.02
C LYS A 5 -12.59 -0.07 0.58
N LYS A 6 -11.77 0.37 1.55
CA LYS A 6 -10.62 1.24 1.30
C LYS A 6 -9.52 1.02 2.33
N VAL A 7 -8.28 0.97 1.87
CA VAL A 7 -7.07 0.81 2.69
C VAL A 7 -6.07 1.90 2.33
N VAL A 8 -5.38 2.45 3.34
CA VAL A 8 -4.18 3.26 3.13
C VAL A 8 -2.96 2.40 3.45
N LEU A 9 -2.08 2.21 2.47
CA LEU A 9 -0.86 1.43 2.59
C LEU A 9 0.34 2.36 2.74
N ALA A 10 1.09 2.24 3.85
CA ALA A 10 2.42 2.83 3.94
C ALA A 10 3.33 2.11 2.94
N TYR A 11 3.72 2.81 1.88
CA TYR A 11 4.39 2.26 0.71
C TYR A 11 5.80 2.84 0.63
N SER A 12 6.81 1.98 0.73
CA SER A 12 8.22 2.39 0.67
C SER A 12 8.80 2.35 -0.75
N GLY A 13 8.08 1.76 -1.72
CA GLY A 13 8.62 1.50 -3.07
C GLY A 13 9.39 0.19 -3.19
N GLY A 14 9.66 -0.49 -2.08
CA GLY A 14 10.34 -1.79 -2.06
C GLY A 14 9.45 -2.93 -2.56
N LEU A 15 10.09 -4.02 -3.00
CA LEU A 15 9.43 -5.23 -3.54
C LEU A 15 8.30 -5.73 -2.64
N ASP A 16 8.53 -5.79 -1.33
CA ASP A 16 7.53 -6.29 -0.37
C ASP A 16 6.27 -5.42 -0.39
N THR A 17 6.42 -4.10 -0.33
CA THR A 17 5.28 -3.17 -0.34
C THR A 17 4.54 -3.17 -1.69
N SER A 18 5.25 -3.43 -2.79
CA SER A 18 4.67 -3.59 -4.13
C SER A 18 3.83 -4.86 -4.26
N ILE A 19 4.30 -5.97 -3.69
CA ILE A 19 3.55 -7.23 -3.65
C ILE A 19 2.32 -7.09 -2.75
N ILE A 20 2.48 -6.47 -1.58
CA ILE A 20 1.37 -6.24 -0.63
C ILE A 20 0.27 -5.40 -1.26
N LEU A 21 0.61 -4.35 -2.02
CA LEU A 21 -0.36 -3.53 -2.74
C LEU A 21 -1.27 -4.41 -3.62
N LYS A 22 -0.66 -5.23 -4.49
CA LYS A 22 -1.42 -6.10 -5.40
C LYS A 22 -2.24 -7.15 -4.64
N TRP A 23 -1.67 -7.71 -3.58
CA TRP A 23 -2.34 -8.70 -2.75
C TRP A 23 -3.59 -8.14 -2.04
N LEU A 24 -3.54 -6.90 -1.56
CA LEU A 24 -4.68 -6.22 -0.93
C LEU A 24 -5.82 -5.98 -1.93
N GLU A 25 -5.50 -5.57 -3.16
CA GLU A 25 -6.49 -5.44 -4.23
C GLU A 25 -7.17 -6.78 -4.54
N ASP A 26 -6.38 -7.84 -4.72
CA ASP A 26 -6.90 -9.14 -5.18
C ASP A 26 -7.65 -9.88 -4.07
N THR A 27 -7.19 -9.79 -2.83
CA THR A 27 -7.77 -10.52 -1.69
C THR A 27 -9.01 -9.84 -1.13
N TYR A 28 -9.03 -8.51 -1.11
CA TYR A 28 -10.12 -7.74 -0.48
C TYR A 28 -10.99 -6.99 -1.48
N GLY A 29 -10.61 -6.90 -2.77
CA GLY A 29 -11.39 -6.18 -3.78
C GLY A 29 -11.59 -4.70 -3.43
N CYS A 30 -10.63 -4.11 -2.71
CA CYS A 30 -10.76 -2.81 -2.09
C CYS A 30 -9.87 -1.77 -2.76
N GLU A 31 -10.23 -0.49 -2.62
CA GLU A 31 -9.38 0.61 -3.09
C GLU A 31 -8.15 0.73 -2.18
N VAL A 32 -6.95 0.66 -2.75
CA VAL A 32 -5.70 0.86 -2.02
C VAL A 32 -5.09 2.20 -2.38
N VAL A 33 -4.88 3.05 -1.38
CA VAL A 33 -4.18 4.33 -1.53
C VAL A 33 -2.80 4.21 -0.89
N THR A 34 -1.75 4.47 -1.65
CA THR A 34 -0.39 4.45 -1.11
C THR A 34 -0.05 5.77 -0.43
N PHE A 35 0.67 5.67 0.67
CA PHE A 35 1.27 6.81 1.35
C PHE A 35 2.77 6.55 1.50
N THR A 36 3.56 7.45 0.94
CA THR A 36 5.02 7.47 1.09
C THR A 36 5.38 8.76 1.80
N ALA A 37 6.04 8.63 2.94
CA ALA A 37 6.60 9.77 3.67
C ALA A 37 8.08 9.89 3.31
N ASP A 38 8.50 11.11 2.96
CA ASP A 38 9.91 11.47 2.94
C ASP A 38 10.32 11.88 4.36
N ILE A 39 11.26 11.12 4.93
CA ILE A 39 11.85 11.36 6.25
C ILE A 39 13.37 11.53 6.17
N GLY A 40 13.89 11.91 4.99
CA GLY A 40 15.32 12.02 4.71
C GLY A 40 15.92 10.72 4.19
N GLN A 41 15.17 9.92 3.42
CA GLN A 41 15.66 8.68 2.82
C GLN A 41 16.80 8.90 1.82
N GLY A 42 16.99 10.12 1.31
CA GLY A 42 18.09 10.44 0.40
C GLY A 42 18.01 9.70 -0.93
N GLU A 43 16.81 9.28 -1.34
CA GLU A 43 16.56 8.68 -2.65
C GLU A 43 16.47 9.80 -3.71
N GLU A 44 17.64 10.32 -4.10
CA GLU A 44 17.91 10.92 -5.42
C GLU A 44 18.73 9.94 -6.28
#